data_AF-A0A832I7R1-F1
#
_entry.id   AF-A0A832I7R1-F1
#
_cell.length_a   1.000
_cell.length_b   1.000
_cell.length_c   1.000
_cell.angle_alpha   90.00
_cell.angle_beta   90.00
_cell.angle_gamma   90.00
#
_symmetry.space_group_name_H-M   'P 1'
#
loop_
_entity.id
_entity.type
_entity.pdbx_description
1 polymer ?
#
loop_
_entity_poly.entity_id
_entity_poly.type
_entity_poly.pdbx_seq_one_letter_code
_entity_poly.pdbx_strand_id
1 'polypeptide(L)'
;MTRPPVTVVSDRRRPMPGALDERRDAIALALASLASEERRVARLGLAPALARVRAERRYWRFLDAVHLPPRAQAAPPDPGASPWPDRAAR
;
A
#
# COMPACT_ATOMS: atom_id res chain seq x y z
N MET A 1 13.43 25.66 -24.65
CA MET A 1 13.52 24.22 -24.31
C MET A 1 12.43 23.90 -23.31
N THR A 2 11.35 23.23 -23.72
CA THR A 2 10.23 22.91 -22.83
C THR A 2 10.59 21.63 -22.06
N ARG A 3 10.81 21.74 -20.74
CA ARG A 3 11.07 20.59 -19.88
C ARG A 3 9.79 19.72 -19.84
N PRO A 4 9.87 18.41 -20.11
CA PRO A 4 8.69 17.54 -20.02
C PRO A 4 8.11 17.60 -18.60
N PRO A 5 6.77 17.52 -18.45
CA PRO A 5 6.14 17.55 -17.15
C PRO A 5 6.64 16.36 -16.33
N VAL A 6 7.32 16.65 -15.23
CA VAL A 6 7.77 15.63 -14.28
C VAL A 6 6.53 15.13 -13.55
N THR A 7 5.98 14.00 -13.98
CA THR A 7 4.89 13.34 -13.26
C THR A 7 5.49 12.59 -12.09
N VAL A 8 5.37 13.17 -10.90
CA VAL A 8 5.84 12.53 -9.67
C VAL A 8 4.82 11.47 -9.28
N VAL A 9 5.10 10.21 -9.63
CA VAL A 9 4.19 9.07 -9.40
C VAL A 9 3.82 8.91 -7.92
N SER A 10 4.68 9.40 -7.02
CA SER A 10 4.48 9.42 -5.57
C SER A 10 3.83 10.70 -5.02
N ASP A 11 3.30 11.59 -5.86
CA ASP A 11 2.61 12.79 -5.39
C ASP A 11 1.23 12.43 -4.82
N ARG A 12 1.08 12.55 -3.50
CA ARG A 12 -0.21 12.38 -2.81
C ARG A 12 -1.34 13.29 -3.28
N ARG A 13 -1.05 14.40 -3.97
CA ARG A 13 -2.08 15.29 -4.53
C ARG A 13 -2.63 14.78 -5.86
N ARG A 14 -1.98 13.77 -6.45
CA ARG A 14 -2.46 13.15 -7.68
C ARG A 14 -3.81 12.47 -7.43
N PRO A 15 -4.80 12.65 -8.32
CA PRO A 15 -6.05 11.91 -8.23
C PRO A 15 -5.79 10.40 -8.20
N MET A 16 -6.41 9.72 -7.24
CA MET A 16 -6.33 8.28 -7.13
C MET A 16 -7.15 7.63 -8.24
N PRO A 17 -6.65 6.58 -8.93
CA PRO A 17 -7.43 5.87 -9.93
C PRO A 17 -8.77 5.33 -9.40
N GLY A 18 -9.75 5.21 -10.29
CA GLY A 18 -11.11 4.76 -9.94
C GLY A 18 -11.20 3.26 -9.71
N ALA A 19 -10.46 2.47 -10.50
CA ALA A 19 -10.44 1.01 -10.40
C ALA A 19 -9.48 0.52 -9.30
N LEU A 20 -9.85 -0.57 -8.62
CA LEU A 20 -9.03 -1.10 -7.52
C LEU A 20 -7.64 -1.55 -7.98
N ASP A 21 -7.54 -2.28 -9.09
CA ASP A 21 -6.25 -2.79 -9.56
C ASP A 21 -5.33 -1.66 -10.04
N GLU A 22 -5.87 -0.64 -10.71
CA GLU A 22 -5.11 0.56 -11.06
C GLU A 22 -4.60 1.31 -9.83
N ARG A 23 -5.38 1.35 -8.74
CA ARG A 23 -4.92 1.90 -7.46
C ARG A 23 -3.75 1.11 -6.89
N ARG A 24 -3.81 -0.22 -6.94
CA ARG A 24 -2.74 -1.10 -6.47
C ARG A 24 -1.45 -0.87 -7.24
N ASP A 25 -1.54 -0.81 -8.56
CA ASP A 25 -0.39 -0.55 -9.42
C ASP A 25 0.20 0.85 -9.14
N ALA A 26 -0.65 1.86 -8.99
CA ALA A 26 -0.21 3.21 -8.66
C ALA A 26 0.50 3.27 -7.30
N ILE A 27 -0.02 2.60 -6.27
CA ILE A 27 0.58 2.52 -4.94
C ILE A 27 1.92 1.79 -4.99
N ALA A 28 2.00 0.65 -5.67
CA ALA A 28 3.23 -0.12 -5.83
C ALA A 28 4.33 0.70 -6.52
N LEU A 29 3.98 1.40 -7.61
CA LEU A 29 4.90 2.29 -8.32
C LEU A 29 5.37 3.46 -7.45
N ALA A 30 4.45 4.10 -6.69
CA ALA A 30 4.79 5.18 -5.77
C ALA A 30 5.77 4.71 -4.68
N LEU A 31 5.52 3.53 -4.08
CA LEU A 31 6.40 2.94 -3.07
C LEU A 31 7.79 2.59 -3.61
N ALA A 32 7.87 2.03 -4.83
CA ALA A 32 9.14 1.72 -5.48
C ALA A 32 9.95 2.99 -5.80
N SER A 33 9.28 4.05 -6.27
CA SER A 33 9.88 5.36 -6.53
C SER A 33 10.44 5.98 -5.24
N LEU A 34 9.63 6.04 -4.17
CA LEU A 34 10.04 6.59 -2.87
C LEU A 34 11.18 5.79 -2.23
N ALA A 35 11.20 4.47 -2.39
CA ALA A 35 12.31 3.65 -1.90
C ALA A 35 13.64 3.99 -2.59
N SER A 36 13.60 4.28 -3.90
CA SER A 36 14.77 4.71 -4.66
C SER A 36 15.22 6.11 -4.26
N GLU A 37 14.28 7.03 -4.07
CA GLU A 37 14.59 8.39 -3.62
C GLU A 37 15.13 8.39 -2.19
N GLU A 38 14.60 7.57 -1.30
CA GLU A 38 15.10 7.43 0.07
C GLU A 38 16.60 7.05 0.07
N ARG A 39 16.98 6.05 -0.75
CA ARG A 39 18.38 5.65 -0.91
C ARG A 39 19.25 6.77 -1.48
N ARG A 40 18.75 7.51 -2.48
CA ARG A 40 19.48 8.62 -3.11
C ARG A 40 19.72 9.75 -2.11
N VAL A 41 18.68 10.18 -1.41
CA VAL A 41 18.73 11.29 -0.45
C VAL A 41 19.57 10.91 0.79
N ALA A 42 19.48 9.66 1.26
CA ALA A 42 20.32 9.15 2.33
C ALA A 42 21.81 9.19 1.97
N ARG A 43 22.18 8.76 0.74
CA ARG A 43 23.57 8.85 0.25
C ARG A 43 24.10 10.28 0.18
N LEU A 44 23.23 11.25 -0.07
CA LEU A 44 23.58 12.67 -0.15
C LEU A 44 23.61 13.36 1.22
N GLY A 45 23.26 12.67 2.32
CA GLY A 45 23.26 13.26 3.66
C GLY A 45 22.18 14.32 3.89
N LEU A 46 21.16 14.41 3.03
CA LEU A 46 20.14 15.45 3.09
C LEU A 46 19.02 15.10 4.08
N ALA A 47 19.30 15.22 5.38
CA ALA A 47 18.41 14.78 6.46
C ALA A 47 16.97 15.34 6.40
N PRO A 48 16.73 16.65 6.13
CA PRO A 48 15.37 17.17 6.03
C PRO A 48 14.57 16.55 4.87
N ALA A 49 15.23 16.36 3.72
CA ALA A 49 14.62 15.71 2.58
C ALA A 49 14.34 14.22 2.86
N LEU A 50 15.24 13.53 3.58
CA LEU A 50 15.06 12.14 3.97
C LEU A 50 13.84 11.96 4.88
N ALA A 51 13.66 12.86 5.85
CA ALA A 51 12.49 12.86 6.72
C ALA A 51 11.18 13.02 5.91
N ARG A 52 11.18 13.91 4.92
CA ARG A 52 10.03 14.12 4.03
C ARG A 52 9.72 12.88 3.18
N VAL A 53 10.74 12.24 2.58
CA VAL A 53 10.56 11.00 1.79
C VAL A 53 10.00 9.88 2.66
N ARG A 54 10.48 9.72 3.89
CA ARG A 54 9.97 8.72 4.84
C ARG A 54 8.52 8.98 5.25
N ALA A 55 8.15 10.24 5.45
CA ALA A 55 6.77 10.62 5.75
C ALA A 55 5.84 10.28 4.58
N GLU A 56 6.25 10.61 3.35
CA GLU A 56 5.50 10.26 2.14
C GLU A 56 5.36 8.75 1.98
N ARG A 57 6.45 8.00 2.19
CA ARG A 57 6.44 6.54 2.13
C ARG A 57 5.51 5.90 3.17
N ARG A 58 5.40 6.50 4.36
CA ARG A 58 4.46 6.05 5.39
C ARG A 58 3.01 6.22 4.94
N TYR A 59 2.68 7.35 4.32
CA TYR A 59 1.35 7.60 3.75
C TYR A 59 0.99 6.56 2.68
N TRP A 60 1.89 6.29 1.73
CA TRP A 60 1.63 5.30 0.69
C TRP A 60 1.52 3.87 1.22
N ARG A 61 2.27 3.52 2.28
CA ARG A 61 2.09 2.23 2.99
C ARG A 61 0.75 2.13 3.70
N PHE A 62 0.24 3.24 4.23
CA PHE A 62 -1.11 3.27 4.79
C PHE A 62 -2.16 3.00 3.71
N LEU A 63 -2.04 3.65 2.54
CA LEU A 63 -2.95 3.39 1.41
C LEU A 63 -2.88 1.93 0.93
N ASP A 64 -1.68 1.36 0.87
CA ASP A 64 -1.47 -0.05 0.55
C ASP A 64 -2.26 -0.95 1.51
N ALA A 65 -2.15 -0.72 2.82
CA ALA A 65 -2.89 -1.48 3.83
C ALA A 65 -4.41 -1.27 3.78
N VAL A 66 -4.90 -0.09 3.38
CA VAL A 66 -6.34 0.17 3.22
C VAL A 66 -6.91 -0.57 2.00
N HIS A 67 -6.17 -0.64 0.89
CA HIS A 67 -6.63 -1.26 -0.35
C HIS A 67 -6.29 -2.75 -0.46
N LEU A 68 -5.32 -3.22 0.31
CA LEU A 68 -5.02 -4.63 0.58
C LEU A 68 -5.14 -4.84 2.09
N PRO A 69 -6.36 -4.81 2.67
CA PRO A 69 -6.51 -5.29 4.03
C PRO A 69 -5.95 -6.72 4.05
N PRO A 70 -5.23 -7.11 5.11
CA PRO A 70 -4.78 -8.49 5.24
C PRO A 70 -6.01 -9.36 5.00
N ARG A 71 -5.92 -10.28 4.02
CA ARG A 71 -6.93 -11.32 3.83
C ARG A 71 -7.22 -11.82 5.23
N ALA A 72 -8.47 -11.65 5.69
CA ALA A 72 -8.89 -12.14 6.99
C ALA A 72 -8.29 -13.53 7.09
N GLN A 73 -7.30 -13.69 7.97
CA GLN A 73 -6.70 -14.99 8.20
C GLN A 73 -7.90 -15.86 8.50
N ALA A 74 -8.14 -16.89 7.66
CA ALA A 74 -9.28 -17.78 7.82
C ALA A 74 -9.33 -18.08 9.31
N ALA A 75 -10.41 -17.65 9.97
CA ALA A 75 -10.54 -17.83 11.40
C ALA A 75 -10.19 -19.30 11.66
N PRO A 76 -9.30 -19.61 12.64
CA PRO A 76 -8.99 -21.00 12.94
C PRO A 76 -10.33 -21.73 13.04
N PRO A 77 -10.49 -22.88 12.34
CA PRO A 77 -11.77 -23.58 12.32
C PRO A 77 -12.22 -23.72 13.77
N ASP A 78 -13.42 -23.24 14.06
CA ASP A 78 -14.00 -23.34 15.38
C ASP A 78 -13.85 -24.80 15.84
N PRO A 79 -13.10 -25.09 16.90
CA PRO A 79 -12.92 -26.47 17.37
C PRO A 79 -14.27 -27.10 17.80
N GLY A 80 -15.33 -26.30 17.90
CA GLY A 80 -16.70 -26.75 18.14
C GLY A 80 -17.57 -26.96 16.89
N ALA A 81 -17.12 -26.62 15.68
CA ALA A 81 -17.88 -26.86 14.46
C ALA A 81 -17.83 -28.35 14.07
N SER A 82 -18.72 -29.13 14.70
CA SER A 82 -18.89 -30.55 14.39
C SER A 82 -19.23 -30.72 12.89
N PRO A 83 -18.48 -31.54 12.12
CA PRO A 83 -18.69 -31.70 10.69
C PRO A 83 -19.86 -32.63 10.32
N TRP A 84 -20.61 -33.12 11.30
CA TRP A 84 -21.73 -34.03 11.08
C TRP A 84 -23.06 -33.29 11.21
N PRO A 85 -23.92 -33.29 10.16
CA PRO A 85 -25.27 -32.80 10.28
C PRO A 85 -26.14 -33.94 10.79
N ASP A 86 -26.46 -33.98 12.08
CA ASP A 86 -27.55 -34.84 12.58
C ASP A 86 -27.73 -34.69 14.10
N ARG A 87 -28.91 -34.84 14.70
CA ARG A 87 -30.22 -35.30 14.22
C ARG A 87 -31.22 -34.83 15.28
N ALA A 88 -32.04 -33.83 14.99
CA ALA A 88 -33.17 -33.51 15.86
C ALA A 88 -34.42 -33.24 15.02
N ALA A 89 -34.73 -34.22 14.17
CA ALA A 89 -36.11 -34.50 13.83
C ALA A 89 -36.67 -35.39 14.95
N ARG A 90 -37.48 -34.80 15.83
CA ARG A 90 -38.67 -35.40 16.44
C ARG A 90 -39.43 -34.36 17.26
#